data_AF-A0A7C5WT81-F1
#
_entry.id   AF-A0A7C5WT81-F1
#
_cell.length_a   1.000
_cell.length_b   1.000
_cell.length_c   1.000
_cell.angle_alpha   90.00
_cell.angle_beta   90.00
_cell.angle_gamma   90.00
#
_symmetry.space_group_name_H-M   'P 1'
#
loop_
_entity.id
_entity.type
_entity.pdbx_description
1 polymer ?
#
loop_
_entity_poly.entity_id
_entity_poly.type
_entity_poly.pdbx_seq_one_letter_code
_entity_poly.pdbx_strand_id
1 'polypeptide(L)'
;MYRGPFAPHEAAHLLRRAAARGRREEAEDLAALGLAAAVDRLLAPPEPAPEPELEDDPKANRGKQHRRLVQSWLEHWLTTSTPAAERLTLFWHGHFTSEIRKVKRARLMWQQNQLFRTLGPGPFPRLLDAVARDPAMLIYLDNAKSRKEHPNENWGRELLELFTLGEGHYQEADVMAAAQAFTGWSVTSPREARRDNKPLAFTYRPRWHDDRPKPFLGRTVRDGEEVLAVLAEHPQTYRSLAGRLLRFYLRPDPPEPLVEQGAEVLRSDGAYGFLRWLFTHEAFYAPEVRNALVKSPVEYLVGLLYVGKTVPERGVARALIGMGQVPFQPPNVAGWPGGDAWLGDAALLVRLNLLPGVLDTQSDLSVFMDGGEDAYAAVLPQGQML
;
A
#
# COMPACT_ATOMS: atom_id res chain seq x y z
N MET A 1 22.93 -8.08 -10.16
CA MET A 1 23.02 -8.44 -8.72
C MET A 1 24.18 -7.68 -8.10
N TYR A 2 23.99 -7.12 -6.91
CA TYR A 2 25.00 -6.34 -6.18
C TYR A 2 26.23 -7.19 -5.84
N ARG A 3 27.43 -6.61 -6.03
CA ARG A 3 28.73 -7.28 -5.83
C ARG A 3 29.59 -6.64 -4.74
N GLY A 4 29.11 -5.56 -4.11
CA GLY A 4 29.84 -4.90 -3.03
C GLY A 4 29.72 -5.64 -1.69
N PRO A 5 30.45 -5.18 -0.65
CA PRO A 5 30.31 -5.73 0.69
C PRO A 5 28.90 -5.46 1.23
N PHE A 6 28.30 -6.46 1.88
CA PHE A 6 27.03 -6.30 2.58
C PHE A 6 27.29 -6.15 4.09
N ALA A 7 27.71 -4.95 4.49
CA ALA A 7 28.03 -4.62 5.87
C ALA A 7 26.76 -4.11 6.61
N PRO A 8 26.83 -3.88 7.94
CA PRO A 8 25.69 -3.36 8.71
C PRO A 8 25.08 -2.07 8.13
N HIS A 9 25.88 -1.24 7.46
CA HIS A 9 25.39 -0.04 6.78
C HIS A 9 24.49 -0.33 5.56
N GLU A 10 24.83 -1.32 4.73
CA GLU A 10 23.97 -1.76 3.62
C GLU A 10 22.72 -2.48 4.15
N ALA A 11 22.86 -3.25 5.22
CA ALA A 11 21.76 -3.92 5.88
C ALA A 11 20.77 -2.92 6.53
N ALA A 12 21.27 -1.83 7.14
CA ALA A 12 20.44 -0.76 7.68
C ALA A 12 19.64 -0.03 6.59
N HIS A 13 20.25 0.22 5.42
CA HIS A 13 19.52 0.74 4.25
C HIS A 13 18.47 -0.25 3.76
N LEU A 14 18.81 -1.52 3.58
CA LEU A 14 17.84 -2.55 3.22
C LEU A 14 16.66 -2.58 4.21
N LEU A 15 16.95 -2.57 5.51
CA LEU A 15 15.95 -2.65 6.57
C LEU A 15 15.03 -1.40 6.57
N ARG A 16 15.59 -0.19 6.44
CA ARG A 16 14.79 1.04 6.22
C ARG A 16 13.86 0.91 5.04
N ARG A 17 14.41 0.51 3.88
CA ARG A 17 13.72 0.46 2.59
C ARG A 17 12.71 -0.67 2.49
N ALA A 18 12.93 -1.78 3.19
CA ALA A 18 12.01 -2.91 3.19
C ALA A 18 10.92 -2.76 4.26
N ALA A 19 11.27 -2.33 5.47
CA ALA A 19 10.40 -2.46 6.65
C ALA A 19 9.92 -1.13 7.24
N ALA A 20 10.51 0.02 6.84
CA ALA A 20 10.28 1.35 7.44
C ALA A 20 10.60 1.45 8.95
N ARG A 21 11.28 0.44 9.50
CA ARG A 21 11.75 0.36 10.88
C ARG A 21 12.96 -0.56 10.96
N GLY A 22 13.73 -0.43 12.03
CA GLY A 22 14.79 -1.38 12.38
C GLY A 22 15.66 -0.88 13.53
N ARG A 23 16.45 -1.78 14.10
CA ARG A 23 17.46 -1.53 15.14
C ARG A 23 18.83 -1.94 14.64
N ARG A 24 19.88 -1.40 15.26
CA ARG A 24 21.27 -1.72 14.94
C ARG A 24 21.56 -3.22 14.96
N GLU A 25 21.12 -3.89 16.01
CA GLU A 25 21.28 -5.34 16.20
C GLU A 25 20.64 -6.13 15.05
N GLU A 26 19.47 -5.70 14.56
CA GLU A 26 18.81 -6.34 13.41
C GLU A 26 19.57 -6.11 12.10
N ALA A 27 20.18 -4.94 11.92
CA ALA A 27 21.03 -4.66 10.77
C ALA A 27 22.34 -5.48 10.81
N GLU A 28 22.94 -5.65 11.99
CA GLU A 28 24.11 -6.49 12.21
C GLU A 28 23.79 -7.97 11.93
N ASP A 29 22.67 -8.46 12.45
CA ASP A 29 22.17 -9.82 12.20
C ASP A 29 21.95 -10.07 10.70
N LEU A 30 21.31 -9.12 10.00
CA LEU A 30 21.09 -9.24 8.55
C LEU A 30 22.43 -9.23 7.80
N ALA A 31 23.36 -8.34 8.15
CA ALA A 31 24.68 -8.30 7.54
C ALA A 31 25.43 -9.63 7.71
N ALA A 32 25.36 -10.24 8.90
CA ALA A 32 25.98 -11.53 9.18
C ALA A 32 25.40 -12.69 8.34
N LEU A 33 24.12 -12.62 7.95
CA LEU A 33 23.50 -13.60 7.05
C LEU A 33 23.96 -13.47 5.58
N GLY A 34 24.44 -12.29 5.19
CA GLY A 34 24.70 -11.95 3.80
C GLY A 34 23.44 -11.55 3.03
N LEU A 35 23.63 -10.83 1.92
CA LEU A 35 22.56 -10.11 1.21
C LEU A 35 21.36 -11.00 0.81
N ALA A 36 21.62 -12.12 0.14
CA ALA A 36 20.54 -12.95 -0.39
C ALA A 36 19.65 -13.52 0.73
N ALA A 37 20.26 -14.04 1.80
CA ALA A 37 19.55 -14.58 2.95
C ALA A 37 18.87 -13.50 3.79
N ALA A 38 19.47 -12.31 3.89
CA ALA A 38 18.83 -11.15 4.52
C ALA A 38 17.55 -10.72 3.79
N VAL A 39 17.59 -10.66 2.45
CA VAL A 39 16.42 -10.36 1.62
C VAL A 39 15.35 -11.45 1.76
N ASP A 40 15.74 -12.74 1.72
CA ASP A 40 14.80 -13.85 1.92
C ASP A 40 14.13 -13.82 3.30
N ARG A 41 14.88 -13.49 4.35
CA ARG A 41 14.35 -13.32 5.71
C ARG A 41 13.33 -12.18 5.78
N LEU A 42 13.61 -11.05 5.14
CA LEU A 42 12.70 -9.90 5.14
C LEU A 42 11.44 -10.15 4.31
N LEU A 43 11.54 -10.92 3.23
CA LEU A 43 10.43 -11.30 2.35
C LEU A 43 9.78 -12.63 2.75
N ALA A 44 9.83 -12.98 4.03
CA ALA A 44 9.10 -14.12 4.57
C ALA A 44 7.58 -13.94 4.38
N PRO A 45 6.81 -15.05 4.31
CA PRO A 45 5.36 -14.99 4.19
C PRO A 45 4.74 -14.12 5.30
N PRO A 46 3.82 -13.18 4.96
CA PRO A 46 3.25 -12.26 5.94
C PRO A 46 2.59 -12.97 7.13
N GLU A 47 2.89 -12.51 8.34
CA GLU A 47 2.13 -12.91 9.51
C GLU A 47 0.71 -12.31 9.49
N PRO A 48 -0.30 -13.02 10.00
CA PRO A 48 -1.64 -12.48 10.09
C PRO A 48 -1.70 -11.36 11.15
N ALA A 49 -2.25 -10.21 10.77
CA ALA A 49 -2.58 -9.16 11.72
C ALA A 49 -3.78 -9.56 12.59
N PRO A 50 -3.73 -9.36 13.92
CA PRO A 50 -4.88 -9.55 14.80
C PRO A 50 -6.08 -8.73 14.35
N GLU A 51 -7.28 -9.28 14.55
CA GLU A 51 -8.52 -8.54 14.28
C GLU A 51 -8.73 -7.47 15.36
N PRO A 52 -8.85 -6.17 14.99
CA PRO A 52 -9.15 -5.13 15.95
C PRO A 52 -10.57 -5.28 16.50
N GLU A 53 -10.75 -4.87 17.75
CA GLU A 53 -12.07 -4.76 18.38
C GLU A 53 -12.90 -3.66 17.69
N LEU A 54 -13.65 -4.05 16.66
CA LEU A 54 -14.51 -3.17 15.88
C LEU A 54 -15.98 -3.43 16.13
N GLU A 55 -16.75 -2.35 16.25
CA GLU A 55 -18.21 -2.39 16.39
C GLU A 55 -18.86 -2.30 15.00
N ASP A 56 -19.69 -3.28 14.62
CA ASP A 56 -20.41 -3.26 13.33
C ASP A 56 -21.80 -2.56 13.40
N ASP A 57 -22.08 -1.89 14.52
CA ASP A 57 -23.29 -1.08 14.69
C ASP A 57 -23.25 0.17 13.79
N PRO A 58 -24.26 0.42 12.92
CA PRO A 58 -24.40 1.68 12.20
C PRO A 58 -24.32 2.96 13.07
N LYS A 59 -24.65 2.86 14.36
CA LYS A 59 -24.61 3.94 15.36
C LYS A 59 -23.25 4.07 16.07
N ALA A 60 -22.33 3.13 15.85
CA ALA A 60 -21.00 3.17 16.46
C ALA A 60 -20.28 4.49 16.11
N ASN A 61 -19.47 4.97 17.04
CA ASN A 61 -18.68 6.18 16.82
C ASN A 61 -17.62 5.93 15.75
N ARG A 62 -17.90 6.32 14.51
CA ARG A 62 -17.02 6.08 13.35
C ARG A 62 -15.61 6.62 13.54
N GLY A 63 -15.45 7.76 14.21
CA GLY A 63 -14.14 8.32 14.50
C GLY A 63 -13.34 7.46 15.49
N LYS A 64 -14.00 6.86 16.49
CA LYS A 64 -13.38 5.88 17.39
C LYS A 64 -12.97 4.62 16.63
N GLN A 65 -13.86 4.08 15.80
CA GLN A 65 -13.60 2.87 15.01
C GLN A 65 -12.43 3.06 14.03
N HIS A 66 -12.35 4.23 13.38
CA HIS A 66 -11.23 4.57 12.49
C HIS A 66 -9.90 4.68 13.24
N ARG A 67 -9.85 5.39 14.37
CA ARG A 67 -8.61 5.49 15.15
C ARG A 67 -8.14 4.13 15.68
N ARG A 68 -9.06 3.29 16.14
CA ARG A 68 -8.75 1.91 16.57
C ARG A 68 -8.17 1.08 15.44
N LEU A 69 -8.73 1.19 14.23
CA LEU A 69 -8.21 0.51 13.05
C LEU A 69 -6.79 0.97 12.69
N VAL A 70 -6.55 2.29 12.67
CA VAL A 70 -5.20 2.85 12.40
C VAL A 70 -4.20 2.40 13.46
N GLN A 71 -4.55 2.51 14.74
CA GLN A 71 -3.69 2.11 15.83
C GLN A 71 -3.33 0.62 15.76
N SER A 72 -4.32 -0.25 15.55
CA SER A 72 -4.10 -1.70 15.47
C SER A 72 -3.16 -2.09 14.32
N TRP A 73 -3.26 -1.41 13.17
CA TRP A 73 -2.33 -1.66 12.07
C TRP A 73 -0.89 -1.24 12.42
N LEU A 74 -0.72 -0.04 13.01
CA LEU A 74 0.61 0.42 13.42
C LEU A 74 1.22 -0.47 14.52
N GLU A 75 0.41 -0.91 15.49
CA GLU A 75 0.83 -1.84 16.54
C GLU A 75 1.28 -3.18 15.94
N HIS A 76 0.53 -3.72 14.97
CA HIS A 76 0.95 -4.92 14.25
C HIS A 76 2.26 -4.71 13.50
N TRP A 77 2.41 -3.59 12.78
CA TRP A 77 3.66 -3.26 12.08
C TRP A 77 4.85 -3.15 13.06
N LEU A 78 4.64 -2.60 14.24
CA LEU A 78 5.67 -2.49 15.29
C LEU A 78 6.02 -3.82 15.98
N THR A 79 5.22 -4.88 15.81
CA THR A 79 5.37 -6.13 16.60
C THR A 79 5.52 -7.39 15.77
N THR A 80 5.10 -7.40 14.49
CA THR A 80 5.22 -8.56 13.61
C THR A 80 6.67 -8.97 13.35
N SER A 81 6.92 -10.25 13.06
CA SER A 81 8.23 -10.70 12.56
C SER A 81 8.44 -10.42 11.06
N THR A 82 7.40 -10.00 10.32
CA THR A 82 7.46 -9.78 8.86
C THR A 82 7.14 -8.34 8.44
N PRO A 83 7.87 -7.32 8.91
CA PRO A 83 7.50 -5.92 8.67
C PRO A 83 7.63 -5.44 7.23
N ALA A 84 8.37 -6.14 6.37
CA ALA A 84 8.41 -5.79 4.96
C ALA A 84 7.04 -6.00 4.28
N ALA A 85 6.26 -6.98 4.77
CA ALA A 85 4.89 -7.21 4.33
C ALA A 85 3.99 -6.01 4.63
N GLU A 86 4.18 -5.34 5.77
CA GLU A 86 3.36 -4.18 6.15
C GLU A 86 3.70 -2.95 5.31
N ARG A 87 4.98 -2.77 4.97
CA ARG A 87 5.36 -1.70 4.04
C ARG A 87 4.81 -1.94 2.64
N LEU A 88 4.81 -3.19 2.16
CA LEU A 88 4.15 -3.53 0.90
C LEU A 88 2.63 -3.38 0.99
N THR A 89 2.03 -3.69 2.13
CA THR A 89 0.61 -3.45 2.41
C THR A 89 0.29 -1.95 2.34
N LEU A 90 1.17 -1.08 2.85
CA LEU A 90 1.03 0.38 2.71
C LEU A 90 1.09 0.81 1.25
N PHE A 91 1.98 0.23 0.44
CA PHE A 91 2.03 0.48 -1.00
C PHE A 91 0.69 0.11 -1.66
N TRP A 92 0.17 -1.10 -1.42
CA TRP A 92 -1.10 -1.54 -2.01
C TRP A 92 -2.30 -0.73 -1.52
N HIS A 93 -2.31 -0.34 -0.25
CA HIS A 93 -3.32 0.55 0.33
C HIS A 93 -3.32 1.95 -0.32
N GLY A 94 -2.15 2.43 -0.74
CA GLY A 94 -1.99 3.65 -1.51
C GLY A 94 -2.24 3.50 -3.02
N HIS A 95 -2.14 2.29 -3.56
CA HIS A 95 -2.40 2.00 -4.97
C HIS A 95 -3.89 1.72 -5.25
N PHE A 96 -4.51 0.82 -4.48
CA PHE A 96 -5.92 0.47 -4.54
C PHE A 96 -6.70 1.23 -3.45
N THR A 97 -6.81 2.54 -3.62
CA THR A 97 -7.30 3.41 -2.55
C THR A 97 -8.79 3.18 -2.25
N SER A 98 -9.13 3.27 -0.97
CA SER A 98 -10.52 3.31 -0.51
C SER A 98 -10.63 4.21 0.72
N GLU A 99 -11.70 5.01 0.78
CA GLU A 99 -11.91 5.97 1.87
C GLU A 99 -12.98 5.51 2.86
N ILE A 100 -12.60 5.42 4.13
CA ILE A 100 -13.47 5.01 5.23
C ILE A 100 -14.70 5.92 5.40
N ARG A 101 -14.66 7.19 4.99
CA ARG A 101 -15.82 8.10 5.09
C ARG A 101 -16.91 7.78 4.07
N LYS A 102 -16.52 7.28 2.89
CA LYS A 102 -17.46 6.80 1.87
C LYS A 102 -17.92 5.37 2.16
N VAL A 103 -17.00 4.47 2.54
CA VAL A 103 -17.29 3.07 2.90
C VAL A 103 -18.11 2.95 4.18
N LYS A 104 -17.86 3.82 5.17
CA LYS A 104 -18.57 3.93 6.47
C LYS A 104 -18.53 2.67 7.34
N ARG A 105 -17.62 1.74 7.06
CA ARG A 105 -17.45 0.47 7.79
C ARG A 105 -15.98 0.17 8.03
N ALA A 106 -15.52 0.30 9.28
CA ALA A 106 -14.14 -0.02 9.64
C ALA A 106 -13.79 -1.49 9.38
N ARG A 107 -14.73 -2.42 9.61
CA ARG A 107 -14.54 -3.85 9.35
C ARG A 107 -14.20 -4.15 7.89
N LEU A 108 -14.86 -3.48 6.94
CA LEU A 108 -14.57 -3.66 5.51
C LEU A 108 -13.17 -3.11 5.14
N MET A 109 -12.79 -1.95 5.72
CA MET A 109 -11.45 -1.39 5.52
C MET A 109 -10.35 -2.30 6.10
N TRP A 110 -10.60 -2.90 7.27
CA TRP A 110 -9.70 -3.91 7.85
C TRP A 110 -9.58 -5.13 6.95
N GLN A 111 -10.70 -5.70 6.48
CA GLN A 111 -10.70 -6.85 5.57
C GLN A 111 -9.92 -6.57 4.27
N GLN A 112 -10.09 -5.39 3.68
CA GLN A 112 -9.31 -4.96 2.51
C GLN A 112 -7.81 -4.86 2.83
N ASN A 113 -7.44 -4.35 4.01
CA ASN A 113 -6.05 -4.34 4.46
C ASN A 113 -5.48 -5.76 4.64
N GLN A 114 -6.27 -6.70 5.19
CA GLN A 114 -5.87 -8.12 5.26
C GLN A 114 -5.71 -8.73 3.86
N LEU A 115 -6.57 -8.37 2.90
CA LEU A 115 -6.47 -8.79 1.51
C LEU A 115 -5.14 -8.33 0.90
N PHE A 116 -4.79 -7.06 1.08
CA PHE A 116 -3.50 -6.51 0.64
C PHE A 116 -2.31 -7.22 1.29
N ARG A 117 -2.37 -7.50 2.59
CA ARG A 117 -1.31 -8.24 3.29
C ARG A 117 -1.17 -9.66 2.76
N THR A 118 -2.27 -10.35 2.54
CA THR A 118 -2.27 -11.78 2.19
C THR A 118 -1.91 -12.02 0.72
N LEU A 119 -2.46 -11.21 -0.19
CA LEU A 119 -2.33 -11.41 -1.63
C LEU A 119 -1.29 -10.47 -2.27
N GLY A 120 -0.98 -9.35 -1.61
CA GLY A 120 -0.04 -8.34 -2.08
C GLY A 120 1.36 -8.85 -2.42
N PRO A 121 1.94 -9.81 -1.68
CA PRO A 121 3.21 -10.44 -2.03
C PRO A 121 3.21 -11.20 -3.36
N GLY A 122 2.05 -11.68 -3.79
CA GLY A 122 1.92 -12.66 -4.86
C GLY A 122 1.81 -12.08 -6.27
N PRO A 123 1.27 -12.88 -7.21
CA PRO A 123 1.00 -12.44 -8.58
C PRO A 123 -0.08 -11.35 -8.62
N PHE A 124 0.21 -10.25 -9.32
CA PHE A 124 -0.72 -9.13 -9.48
C PHE A 124 -2.13 -9.52 -9.95
N PRO A 125 -2.33 -10.46 -10.91
CA PRO A 125 -3.66 -10.86 -11.36
C PRO A 125 -4.57 -11.37 -10.23
N ARG A 126 -4.01 -12.09 -9.24
CA ARG A 126 -4.79 -12.59 -8.10
C ARG A 126 -5.21 -11.47 -7.17
N LEU A 127 -4.32 -10.50 -6.94
CA LEU A 127 -4.63 -9.32 -6.15
C LEU A 127 -5.70 -8.47 -6.85
N LEU A 128 -5.57 -8.26 -8.16
CA LEU A 128 -6.49 -7.45 -8.95
C LEU A 128 -7.92 -8.03 -8.95
N ASP A 129 -8.08 -9.34 -9.17
CA ASP A 129 -9.40 -10.00 -9.07
C ASP A 129 -10.00 -9.89 -7.66
N ALA A 130 -9.18 -10.11 -6.62
CA ALA A 130 -9.64 -10.00 -5.25
C ALA A 130 -10.11 -8.58 -4.90
N VAL A 131 -9.39 -7.54 -5.34
CA VAL A 131 -9.78 -6.14 -5.14
C VAL A 131 -11.04 -5.78 -5.91
N ALA A 132 -11.20 -6.27 -7.14
CA ALA A 132 -12.40 -6.03 -7.93
C ALA A 132 -13.68 -6.58 -7.25
N ARG A 133 -13.53 -7.63 -6.43
CA ARG A 133 -14.62 -8.23 -5.63
C ARG A 133 -14.70 -7.68 -4.20
N ASP A 134 -13.77 -6.84 -3.78
CA ASP A 134 -13.70 -6.34 -2.41
C ASP A 134 -14.90 -5.41 -2.09
N PRO A 135 -15.67 -5.66 -1.00
CA PRO A 135 -16.81 -4.83 -0.65
C PRO A 135 -16.47 -3.36 -0.38
N ALA A 136 -15.30 -3.05 0.20
CA ALA A 136 -14.90 -1.66 0.43
C ALA A 136 -14.68 -0.95 -0.91
N MET A 137 -13.98 -1.58 -1.85
CA MET A 137 -13.72 -1.06 -3.19
C MET A 137 -15.01 -0.86 -3.99
N LEU A 138 -15.90 -1.86 -4.01
CA LEU A 138 -17.19 -1.80 -4.70
C LEU A 138 -18.08 -0.66 -4.17
N ILE A 139 -18.03 -0.37 -2.87
CA ILE A 139 -18.74 0.76 -2.28
C ILE A 139 -18.02 2.08 -2.61
N TYR A 140 -16.69 2.10 -2.50
CA TYR A 140 -15.89 3.30 -2.68
C TYR A 140 -15.96 3.85 -4.10
N LEU A 141 -15.97 2.99 -5.11
CA LEU A 141 -16.09 3.42 -6.50
C LEU A 141 -17.53 3.32 -7.04
N ASP A 142 -18.51 3.17 -6.15
CA ASP A 142 -19.94 3.08 -6.43
C ASP A 142 -20.35 1.93 -7.39
N ASN A 143 -19.45 0.98 -7.68
CA ASN A 143 -19.76 -0.15 -8.54
C ASN A 143 -20.83 -1.07 -7.94
N ALA A 144 -20.99 -1.07 -6.60
CA ALA A 144 -22.04 -1.83 -5.93
C ALA A 144 -23.48 -1.48 -6.36
N LYS A 145 -23.67 -0.37 -7.08
CA LYS A 145 -24.95 0.07 -7.66
C LYS A 145 -24.99 -0.01 -9.19
N SER A 146 -23.93 -0.50 -9.83
CA SER A 146 -23.78 -0.55 -11.28
C SER A 146 -24.76 -1.54 -11.91
N ARG A 147 -25.55 -1.06 -12.87
CA ARG A 147 -26.56 -1.85 -13.58
C ARG A 147 -26.45 -1.62 -15.07
N LYS A 148 -26.90 -2.58 -15.88
CA LYS A 148 -26.88 -2.49 -17.35
C LYS A 148 -27.57 -1.24 -17.90
N GLU A 149 -28.58 -0.72 -17.22
CA GLU A 149 -29.27 0.52 -17.64
C GLU A 149 -28.44 1.78 -17.35
N HIS A 150 -27.60 1.74 -16.31
CA HIS A 150 -26.75 2.84 -15.86
C HIS A 150 -25.39 2.28 -15.38
N PRO A 151 -24.50 1.86 -16.31
CA PRO A 151 -23.18 1.36 -15.95
C PRO A 151 -22.37 2.44 -15.23
N ASN A 152 -21.66 2.06 -14.18
CA ASN A 152 -20.81 2.98 -13.44
C ASN A 152 -19.41 3.04 -14.05
N GLU A 153 -19.12 4.14 -14.74
CA GLU A 153 -17.82 4.39 -15.38
C GLU A 153 -16.67 4.61 -14.39
N ASN A 154 -16.95 5.04 -13.17
CA ASN A 154 -15.91 5.37 -12.19
C ASN A 154 -15.00 4.16 -11.95
N TRP A 155 -15.55 2.98 -11.67
CA TRP A 155 -14.74 1.76 -11.53
C TRP A 155 -13.94 1.45 -12.80
N GLY A 156 -14.55 1.55 -13.98
CA GLY A 156 -13.88 1.29 -15.25
C GLY A 156 -12.70 2.24 -15.49
N ARG A 157 -12.88 3.54 -15.22
CA ARG A 157 -11.85 4.56 -15.39
C ARG A 157 -10.70 4.34 -14.43
N GLU A 158 -10.97 4.22 -13.14
CA GLU A 158 -9.91 4.04 -12.13
C GLU A 158 -9.15 2.72 -12.33
N LEU A 159 -9.84 1.65 -12.75
CA LEU A 159 -9.22 0.37 -13.07
C LEU A 159 -8.18 0.52 -14.19
N LEU A 160 -8.51 1.24 -15.26
CA LEU A 160 -7.61 1.47 -16.40
C LEU A 160 -6.52 2.49 -16.08
N GLU A 161 -6.90 3.63 -15.52
CA GLU A 161 -6.02 4.78 -15.34
C GLU A 161 -5.08 4.63 -14.14
N LEU A 162 -5.61 4.26 -12.97
CA LEU A 162 -4.82 4.29 -11.74
C LEU A 162 -4.29 2.92 -11.36
N PHE A 163 -5.05 1.87 -11.59
CA PHE A 163 -4.74 0.54 -11.08
C PHE A 163 -3.98 -0.33 -12.07
N THR A 164 -4.03 -0.03 -13.36
CA THR A 164 -3.38 -0.86 -14.39
C THR A 164 -2.56 -0.04 -15.39
N LEU A 165 -3.15 0.38 -16.50
CA LEU A 165 -2.45 0.84 -17.69
C LEU A 165 -1.78 2.21 -17.54
N GLY A 166 -2.36 3.11 -16.73
CA GLY A 166 -1.94 4.51 -16.71
C GLY A 166 -2.70 5.36 -17.73
N GLU A 167 -2.72 6.67 -17.48
CA GLU A 167 -3.29 7.66 -18.40
C GLU A 167 -2.65 7.57 -19.80
N GLY A 168 -3.46 7.72 -20.84
CA GLY A 168 -2.99 7.71 -22.24
C GLY A 168 -2.81 6.32 -22.87
N HIS A 169 -3.11 5.25 -22.14
CA HIS A 169 -2.93 3.86 -22.61
C HIS A 169 -4.24 3.11 -22.89
N TYR A 170 -5.37 3.80 -22.89
CA TYR A 170 -6.71 3.29 -23.19
C TYR A 170 -7.55 4.40 -23.85
N GLN A 171 -8.67 4.03 -24.43
CA GLN A 171 -9.65 4.96 -24.98
C GLN A 171 -10.89 5.06 -24.09
N GLU A 172 -11.67 6.11 -24.27
CA GLU A 172 -12.95 6.27 -23.55
C GLU A 172 -13.92 5.11 -23.83
N ALA A 173 -13.85 4.51 -25.03
CA ALA A 173 -14.60 3.30 -25.35
C ALA A 173 -14.23 2.10 -24.46
N ASP A 174 -12.96 1.98 -24.06
CA ASP A 174 -12.51 0.91 -23.16
C ASP A 174 -13.04 1.13 -21.74
N VAL A 175 -13.12 2.39 -21.28
CA VAL A 175 -13.74 2.76 -19.98
C VAL A 175 -15.20 2.30 -19.96
N MET A 176 -15.96 2.62 -21.00
CA MET A 176 -17.37 2.24 -21.11
C MET A 176 -17.54 0.72 -21.21
N ALA A 177 -16.70 0.04 -21.99
CA ALA A 177 -16.73 -1.42 -22.12
C ALA A 177 -16.46 -2.11 -20.77
N ALA A 178 -15.45 -1.63 -20.02
CA ALA A 178 -15.18 -2.10 -18.66
C ALA A 178 -16.38 -1.81 -17.73
N ALA A 179 -16.91 -0.59 -17.73
CA ALA A 179 -18.06 -0.22 -16.91
C ALA A 179 -19.26 -1.14 -17.11
N GLN A 180 -19.58 -1.49 -18.36
CA GLN A 180 -20.64 -2.42 -18.71
C GLN A 180 -20.33 -3.84 -18.26
N ALA A 181 -19.09 -4.30 -18.46
CA ALA A 181 -18.65 -5.64 -18.06
C ALA A 181 -18.73 -5.88 -16.55
N PHE A 182 -18.52 -4.85 -15.73
CA PHE A 182 -18.62 -4.94 -14.26
C PHE A 182 -20.03 -4.73 -13.69
N THR A 183 -21.04 -4.48 -14.53
CA THR A 183 -22.43 -4.36 -14.05
C THR A 183 -22.88 -5.64 -13.34
N GLY A 184 -23.66 -5.48 -12.27
CA GLY A 184 -24.14 -6.60 -11.46
C GLY A 184 -23.16 -7.10 -10.39
N TRP A 185 -21.89 -6.70 -10.40
CA TRP A 185 -21.00 -6.90 -9.27
C TRP A 185 -21.42 -5.97 -8.12
N SER A 186 -21.79 -6.54 -6.99
CA SER A 186 -22.47 -5.82 -5.91
C SER A 186 -21.98 -6.27 -4.54
N VAL A 187 -22.42 -5.55 -3.51
CA VAL A 187 -22.36 -6.00 -2.12
C VAL A 187 -23.74 -6.45 -1.65
N THR A 188 -23.81 -7.41 -0.74
CA THR A 188 -25.06 -7.75 -0.04
C THR A 188 -25.66 -6.51 0.62
N SER A 189 -26.98 -6.36 0.60
CA SER A 189 -27.60 -5.20 1.22
C SER A 189 -27.52 -5.29 2.75
N PRO A 190 -27.47 -4.15 3.49
CA PRO A 190 -27.50 -4.18 4.95
C PRO A 190 -28.73 -4.91 5.54
N ARG A 191 -29.83 -4.97 4.79
CA ARG A 191 -31.03 -5.71 5.20
C ARG A 191 -30.84 -7.21 5.05
N GLU A 192 -30.29 -7.67 3.93
CA GLU A 192 -29.94 -9.09 3.69
C GLU A 192 -28.91 -9.56 4.73
N ALA A 193 -27.83 -8.80 4.90
CA ALA A 193 -26.78 -9.08 5.88
C ALA A 193 -27.33 -9.27 7.31
N ARG A 194 -28.20 -8.36 7.77
CA ARG A 194 -28.85 -8.48 9.09
C ARG A 194 -29.80 -9.66 9.20
N ARG A 195 -30.63 -9.89 8.18
CA ARG A 195 -31.58 -11.00 8.17
C ARG A 195 -30.85 -12.35 8.29
N ASP A 196 -29.73 -12.47 7.58
CA ASP A 196 -28.98 -13.74 7.49
C ASP A 196 -27.88 -13.84 8.56
N ASN A 197 -27.76 -12.85 9.45
CA ASN A 197 -26.70 -12.71 10.45
C ASN A 197 -25.29 -12.91 9.85
N LYS A 198 -25.04 -12.29 8.68
CA LYS A 198 -23.79 -12.37 7.93
C LYS A 198 -23.21 -10.98 7.70
N PRO A 199 -21.88 -10.84 7.58
CA PRO A 199 -21.27 -9.57 7.20
C PRO A 199 -21.67 -9.15 5.78
N LEU A 200 -21.46 -7.87 5.47
CA LEU A 200 -21.50 -7.38 4.10
C LEU A 200 -20.42 -8.12 3.28
N ALA A 201 -20.81 -8.65 2.13
CA ALA A 201 -19.94 -9.47 1.29
C ALA A 201 -20.23 -9.23 -0.19
N PHE A 202 -19.29 -9.60 -1.06
CA PHE A 202 -19.50 -9.63 -2.50
C PHE A 202 -20.74 -10.45 -2.87
N THR A 203 -21.47 -9.99 -3.87
CA THR A 203 -22.56 -10.73 -4.50
C THR A 203 -22.68 -10.34 -5.96
N TYR A 204 -22.87 -11.33 -6.84
CA TYR A 204 -23.18 -11.08 -8.23
C TYR A 204 -24.70 -11.07 -8.43
N ARG A 205 -25.21 -10.05 -9.13
CA ARG A 205 -26.64 -9.85 -9.44
C ARG A 205 -26.86 -10.01 -10.95
N PRO A 206 -27.16 -11.22 -11.46
CA PRO A 206 -27.26 -11.47 -12.90
C PRO A 206 -28.26 -10.57 -13.63
N ARG A 207 -29.37 -10.20 -12.98
CA ARG A 207 -30.40 -9.32 -13.58
C ARG A 207 -29.92 -7.90 -13.85
N TRP A 208 -28.85 -7.46 -13.17
CA TRP A 208 -28.25 -6.14 -13.35
C TRP A 208 -27.13 -6.16 -14.37
N HIS A 209 -26.66 -7.34 -14.78
CA HIS A 209 -25.52 -7.47 -15.67
C HIS A 209 -25.90 -7.24 -17.14
N ASP A 210 -25.04 -6.54 -17.86
CA ASP A 210 -25.05 -6.44 -19.32
C ASP A 210 -24.15 -7.56 -19.87
N ASP A 211 -24.72 -8.57 -20.52
CA ASP A 211 -23.99 -9.74 -21.04
C ASP A 211 -23.62 -9.63 -22.53
N ARG A 212 -23.92 -8.49 -23.16
CA ARG A 212 -23.61 -8.25 -24.58
C ARG A 212 -22.09 -8.25 -24.80
N PRO A 213 -21.58 -8.70 -25.94
CA PRO A 213 -20.15 -8.61 -26.23
C PRO A 213 -19.74 -7.15 -26.42
N LYS A 214 -18.60 -6.74 -25.85
CA LYS A 214 -18.01 -5.40 -26.00
C LYS A 214 -16.58 -5.51 -26.54
N PRO A 215 -16.14 -4.62 -27.45
CA PRO A 215 -14.73 -4.47 -27.75
C PRO A 215 -14.00 -3.86 -26.55
N PHE A 216 -12.84 -4.40 -26.19
CA PHE A 216 -12.01 -3.92 -25.10
C PHE A 216 -10.54 -4.24 -25.39
N LEU A 217 -9.70 -3.21 -25.55
CA LEU A 217 -8.26 -3.33 -25.80
C LEU A 217 -7.89 -4.36 -26.89
N GLY A 218 -8.59 -4.31 -28.01
CA GLY A 218 -8.37 -5.22 -29.16
C GLY A 218 -8.93 -6.63 -28.99
N ARG A 219 -9.64 -6.91 -27.89
CA ARG A 219 -10.33 -8.19 -27.62
C ARG A 219 -11.84 -7.96 -27.50
N THR A 220 -12.59 -9.06 -27.41
CA THR A 220 -14.03 -9.02 -27.07
C THR A 220 -14.20 -9.57 -25.66
N VAL A 221 -14.94 -8.84 -24.83
CA VAL A 221 -15.25 -9.21 -23.44
C VAL A 221 -16.76 -9.14 -23.19
N ARG A 222 -17.25 -9.88 -22.20
CA ARG A 222 -18.65 -9.88 -21.76
C ARG A 222 -18.78 -9.45 -20.30
N ASP A 223 -17.89 -9.92 -19.44
CA ASP A 223 -17.95 -9.73 -17.99
C ASP A 223 -16.64 -9.18 -17.40
N GLY A 224 -16.71 -8.85 -16.11
CA GLY A 224 -15.60 -8.29 -15.36
C GLY A 224 -14.41 -9.25 -15.27
N GLU A 225 -14.66 -10.56 -15.17
CA GLU A 225 -13.58 -11.57 -15.18
C GLU A 225 -12.75 -11.51 -16.47
N GLU A 226 -13.40 -11.43 -17.64
CA GLU A 226 -12.71 -11.32 -18.92
C GLU A 226 -11.93 -10.00 -19.03
N VAL A 227 -12.48 -8.87 -18.55
CA VAL A 227 -11.76 -7.59 -18.48
C VAL A 227 -10.49 -7.70 -17.63
N LEU A 228 -10.59 -8.30 -16.44
CA LEU A 228 -9.45 -8.51 -15.55
C LEU A 228 -8.38 -9.39 -16.19
N ALA A 229 -8.77 -10.43 -16.93
CA ALA A 229 -7.85 -11.29 -17.65
C ALA A 229 -7.09 -10.53 -18.75
N VAL A 230 -7.77 -9.67 -19.52
CA VAL A 230 -7.12 -8.82 -20.52
C VAL A 230 -6.07 -7.91 -19.86
N LEU A 231 -6.42 -7.25 -18.77
CA LEU A 231 -5.51 -6.33 -18.07
C LEU A 231 -4.33 -7.07 -17.42
N ALA A 232 -4.56 -8.27 -16.89
CA ALA A 232 -3.54 -9.14 -16.32
C ALA A 232 -2.51 -9.63 -17.35
N GLU A 233 -2.88 -9.71 -18.63
CA GLU A 233 -1.99 -10.12 -19.71
C GLU A 233 -1.28 -8.92 -20.38
N HIS A 234 -1.80 -7.70 -20.17
CA HIS A 234 -1.34 -6.51 -20.87
C HIS A 234 0.04 -6.03 -20.35
N PRO A 235 1.09 -5.93 -21.20
CA PRO A 235 2.44 -5.54 -20.77
C PRO A 235 2.51 -4.19 -20.05
N GLN A 236 1.73 -3.21 -20.53
CA GLN A 236 1.66 -1.88 -19.93
C GLN A 236 1.24 -1.89 -18.45
N THR A 237 0.40 -2.85 -18.02
CA THR A 237 0.04 -3.02 -16.61
C THR A 237 1.27 -3.19 -15.74
N TYR A 238 2.20 -4.05 -16.17
CA TYR A 238 3.42 -4.35 -15.43
C TYR A 238 4.44 -3.21 -15.53
N ARG A 239 4.54 -2.53 -16.67
CA ARG A 239 5.39 -1.32 -16.82
C ARG A 239 4.95 -0.21 -15.86
N SER A 240 3.67 0.11 -15.86
CA SER A 240 3.06 1.12 -14.97
C SER A 240 3.29 0.77 -13.49
N LEU A 241 3.00 -0.48 -13.11
CA LEU A 241 3.13 -0.93 -11.74
C LEU A 241 4.58 -1.05 -11.26
N ALA A 242 5.49 -1.54 -12.09
CA ALA A 242 6.93 -1.56 -11.79
C ALA A 242 7.46 -0.13 -11.59
N GLY A 243 7.07 0.82 -12.44
CA GLY A 243 7.41 2.23 -12.26
C GLY A 243 6.93 2.79 -10.91
N ARG A 244 5.70 2.45 -10.48
CA ARG A 244 5.18 2.84 -9.15
C ARG A 244 5.96 2.20 -8.01
N LEU A 245 6.26 0.90 -8.09
CA LEU A 245 7.05 0.20 -7.08
C LEU A 245 8.47 0.75 -6.97
N LEU A 246 9.13 1.04 -8.10
CA LEU A 246 10.46 1.68 -8.11
C LEU A 246 10.41 3.10 -7.51
N ARG A 247 9.36 3.88 -7.77
CA ARG A 247 9.19 5.18 -7.11
C ARG A 247 8.99 5.06 -5.60
N PHE A 248 8.39 3.98 -5.13
CA PHE A 248 8.14 3.73 -3.72
C PHE A 248 9.34 3.11 -2.97
N TYR A 249 10.13 2.28 -3.65
CA TYR A 249 11.22 1.50 -3.03
C TYR A 249 12.63 1.88 -3.49
N LEU A 250 12.81 2.62 -4.58
CA LEU A 250 14.12 2.99 -5.14
C LEU A 250 14.38 4.50 -5.17
N ARG A 251 13.71 5.26 -6.05
CA ARG A 251 13.96 6.70 -6.22
C ARG A 251 12.80 7.37 -6.98
N PRO A 252 12.60 8.71 -6.85
CA PRO A 252 11.45 9.40 -7.45
C PRO A 252 11.42 9.31 -8.97
N ASP A 253 12.59 9.29 -9.60
CA ASP A 253 12.76 9.18 -11.05
C ASP A 253 13.61 7.95 -11.39
N PRO A 254 12.99 6.76 -11.49
CA PRO A 254 13.71 5.52 -11.79
C PRO A 254 14.05 5.43 -13.29
N PRO A 255 15.27 4.97 -13.65
CA PRO A 255 15.65 4.83 -15.06
C PRO A 255 14.74 3.86 -15.83
N GLU A 256 14.37 4.23 -17.05
CA GLU A 256 13.52 3.43 -17.93
C GLU A 256 13.98 1.97 -18.12
N PRO A 257 15.28 1.67 -18.33
CA PRO A 257 15.73 0.27 -18.43
C PRO A 257 15.45 -0.56 -17.17
N LEU A 258 15.43 0.07 -16.00
CA LEU A 258 15.13 -0.58 -14.73
C LEU A 258 13.63 -0.83 -14.57
N VAL A 259 12.79 0.07 -15.10
CA VAL A 259 11.33 -0.11 -15.15
C VAL A 259 10.97 -1.32 -15.99
N GLU A 260 11.56 -1.46 -17.19
CA GLU A 260 11.31 -2.60 -18.08
C GLU A 260 11.74 -3.93 -17.46
N GLN A 261 12.96 -4.01 -16.91
CA GLN A 261 13.43 -5.22 -16.22
C GLN A 261 12.53 -5.57 -15.02
N GLY A 262 12.16 -4.56 -14.24
CA GLY A 262 11.24 -4.73 -13.12
C GLY A 262 9.86 -5.22 -13.55
N ALA A 263 9.34 -4.73 -14.69
CA ALA A 263 8.06 -5.17 -15.23
C ALA A 263 8.07 -6.66 -15.62
N GLU A 264 9.16 -7.14 -16.23
CA GLU A 264 9.34 -8.55 -16.57
C GLU A 264 9.36 -9.45 -15.31
N VAL A 265 10.14 -9.06 -14.29
CA VAL A 265 10.21 -9.79 -13.02
C VAL A 265 8.88 -9.77 -12.30
N LEU A 266 8.21 -8.62 -12.23
CA LEU A 266 6.90 -8.50 -11.58
C LEU A 266 5.85 -9.38 -12.25
N ARG A 267 5.87 -9.47 -13.58
CA ARG A 267 4.95 -10.31 -14.35
C ARG A 267 5.16 -11.80 -14.10
N SER A 268 6.41 -12.23 -14.00
CA SER A 268 6.77 -13.64 -13.85
C SER A 268 6.68 -14.12 -12.40
N ASP A 269 7.22 -13.35 -11.46
CA ASP A 269 7.47 -13.78 -10.09
C ASP A 269 6.60 -13.06 -9.04
N GLY A 270 5.77 -12.11 -9.47
CA GLY A 270 4.92 -11.32 -8.57
C GLY A 270 5.68 -10.29 -7.74
N ALA A 271 5.00 -9.70 -6.75
CA ALA A 271 5.55 -8.54 -6.03
C ALA A 271 6.77 -8.89 -5.16
N TYR A 272 6.77 -10.05 -4.47
CA TYR A 272 7.94 -10.48 -3.71
C TYR A 272 9.11 -10.88 -4.61
N GLY A 273 8.84 -11.46 -5.79
CA GLY A 273 9.87 -11.67 -6.81
C GLY A 273 10.52 -10.36 -7.25
N PHE A 274 9.69 -9.36 -7.55
CA PHE A 274 10.14 -8.00 -7.86
C PHE A 274 10.97 -7.40 -6.72
N LEU A 275 10.50 -7.47 -5.46
CA LEU A 275 11.23 -6.92 -4.32
C LEU A 275 12.54 -7.65 -4.08
N ARG A 276 12.57 -8.98 -4.25
CA ARG A 276 13.81 -9.77 -4.15
C ARG A 276 14.82 -9.34 -5.21
N TRP A 277 14.37 -9.19 -6.45
CA TRP A 277 15.21 -8.67 -7.54
C TRP A 277 15.74 -7.27 -7.20
N LEU A 278 14.87 -6.35 -6.81
CA LEU A 278 15.23 -4.96 -6.49
C LEU A 278 16.23 -4.88 -5.33
N PHE A 279 15.94 -5.55 -4.22
CA PHE A 279 16.77 -5.51 -3.02
C PHE A 279 18.10 -6.25 -3.19
N THR A 280 18.26 -7.07 -4.22
CA THR A 280 19.55 -7.66 -4.59
C THR A 280 20.20 -6.97 -5.80
N HIS A 281 19.59 -5.92 -6.33
CA HIS A 281 20.07 -5.19 -7.50
C HIS A 281 21.17 -4.19 -7.12
N GLU A 282 22.13 -3.95 -8.01
CA GLU A 282 23.23 -3.01 -7.74
C GLU A 282 22.75 -1.56 -7.60
N ALA A 283 21.80 -1.16 -8.46
CA ALA A 283 21.18 0.16 -8.43
C ALA A 283 20.56 0.52 -7.07
N PHE A 284 20.09 -0.48 -6.30
CA PHE A 284 19.49 -0.25 -4.99
C PHE A 284 20.49 0.24 -3.94
N TYR A 285 21.77 -0.07 -4.12
CA TYR A 285 22.86 0.30 -3.23
C TYR A 285 23.74 1.44 -3.79
N ALA A 286 23.35 2.02 -4.93
CA ALA A 286 24.07 3.13 -5.53
C ALA A 286 24.04 4.38 -4.61
N PRO A 287 25.12 5.17 -4.55
CA PRO A 287 25.19 6.35 -3.68
C PRO A 287 24.03 7.35 -3.87
N GLU A 288 23.59 7.55 -5.11
CA GLU A 288 22.49 8.45 -5.47
C GLU A 288 21.09 7.93 -5.08
N VAL A 289 20.97 6.68 -4.66
CA VAL A 289 19.74 6.09 -4.13
C VAL A 289 19.66 6.23 -2.61
N ARG A 290 20.80 6.43 -1.94
CA ARG A 290 20.83 6.71 -0.49
C ARG A 290 20.14 8.05 -0.23
N ASN A 291 19.17 8.07 0.68
CA ASN A 291 18.44 9.27 1.05
C ASN A 291 17.70 9.93 -0.12
N ALA A 292 17.30 9.14 -1.13
CA ALA A 292 16.65 9.63 -2.35
C ALA A 292 15.12 9.76 -2.22
N LEU A 293 14.50 9.14 -1.21
CA LEU A 293 13.05 9.25 -0.98
C LEU A 293 12.78 9.99 0.33
N VAL A 294 11.70 10.76 0.35
CA VAL A 294 11.17 11.35 1.60
C VAL A 294 10.31 10.30 2.32
N LYS A 295 10.58 10.08 3.61
CA LYS A 295 9.75 9.27 4.50
C LYS A 295 8.31 9.80 4.50
N SER A 296 7.35 8.94 4.17
CA SER A 296 5.94 9.26 4.37
C SER A 296 5.66 9.47 5.87
N PRO A 297 4.60 10.19 6.27
CA PRO A 297 4.27 10.36 7.68
C PRO A 297 4.06 9.05 8.45
N VAL A 298 3.51 8.01 7.80
CA VAL A 298 3.38 6.67 8.38
C VAL A 298 4.74 6.02 8.59
N GLU A 299 5.62 6.02 7.57
CA GLU A 299 6.98 5.45 7.67
C GLU A 299 7.80 6.16 8.74
N TYR A 300 7.73 7.50 8.78
CA TYR A 300 8.40 8.32 9.79
C TYR A 300 7.94 7.95 11.21
N LEU A 301 6.62 7.86 11.41
CA LEU A 301 6.06 7.55 12.73
C LEU A 301 6.37 6.11 13.16
N VAL A 302 6.26 5.13 12.27
CA VAL A 302 6.61 3.73 12.55
C VAL A 302 8.08 3.61 12.92
N GLY A 303 8.98 4.24 12.17
CA GLY A 303 10.41 4.23 12.45
C GLY A 303 10.74 4.80 13.83
N LEU A 304 10.15 5.94 14.21
CA LEU A 304 10.37 6.55 15.53
C LEU A 304 9.78 5.73 16.67
N LEU A 305 8.55 5.24 16.53
CA LEU A 305 7.89 4.44 17.58
C LEU A 305 8.62 3.11 17.83
N TYR A 306 9.34 2.58 16.84
CA TYR A 306 10.03 1.30 16.96
C TYR A 306 11.31 1.35 17.83
N VAL A 307 11.97 2.51 17.85
CA VAL A 307 13.20 2.78 18.61
C VAL A 307 12.95 3.69 19.82
N GLY A 308 11.71 4.16 19.98
CA GLY A 308 11.27 5.03 21.04
C GLY A 308 10.14 4.45 21.89
N LYS A 309 9.38 5.34 22.50
CA LYS A 309 8.26 5.05 23.40
C LYS A 309 6.95 4.96 22.62
N THR A 310 6.05 4.14 23.15
CA THR A 310 4.66 4.11 22.68
C THR A 310 3.95 5.43 22.94
N VAL A 311 3.14 5.89 21.99
CA VAL A 311 2.31 7.09 22.11
C VAL A 311 0.84 6.69 22.22
N PRO A 312 0.01 7.37 23.04
CA PRO A 312 -1.42 7.10 23.09
C PRO A 312 -2.12 7.23 21.73
N GLU A 313 -3.19 6.47 21.50
CA GLU A 313 -4.01 6.45 20.27
C GLU A 313 -4.30 7.85 19.71
N ARG A 314 -4.69 8.79 20.60
CA ARG A 314 -5.03 10.17 20.22
C ARG A 314 -3.81 10.97 19.74
N GLY A 315 -2.63 10.69 20.30
CA GLY A 315 -1.37 11.33 19.89
C GLY A 315 -0.96 10.86 18.50
N VAL A 316 -1.02 9.56 18.24
CA VAL A 316 -0.80 8.95 16.92
C VAL A 316 -1.74 9.55 15.87
N ALA A 317 -3.04 9.63 16.17
CA ALA A 317 -4.01 10.21 15.25
C ALA A 317 -3.71 11.70 14.96
N ARG A 318 -3.36 12.48 15.99
CA ARG A 318 -3.01 13.90 15.83
C ARG A 318 -1.76 14.08 14.97
N ALA A 319 -0.73 13.25 15.17
CA ALA A 319 0.49 13.25 14.37
C ALA A 319 0.20 13.01 12.88
N LEU A 320 -0.55 11.95 12.56
CA LEU A 320 -0.87 11.58 11.18
C LEU A 320 -1.76 12.62 10.49
N ILE A 321 -2.72 13.22 11.22
CA ILE A 321 -3.52 14.33 10.71
C ILE A 321 -2.64 15.54 10.41
N GLY A 322 -1.78 15.94 11.36
CA GLY A 322 -0.93 17.12 11.22
C GLY A 322 0.14 17.00 10.14
N MET A 323 0.60 15.77 9.85
CA MET A 323 1.53 15.50 8.76
C MET A 323 0.86 15.18 7.41
N GLY A 324 -0.47 15.00 7.38
CA GLY A 324 -1.24 14.88 6.13
C GLY A 324 -1.43 13.45 5.56
N GLN A 325 -1.03 12.40 6.28
CA GLN A 325 -1.27 11.01 5.86
C GLN A 325 -2.04 10.23 6.93
N VAL A 326 -3.38 10.22 6.81
CA VAL A 326 -4.25 9.46 7.71
C VAL A 326 -4.66 8.15 7.03
N PRO A 327 -4.16 6.97 7.46
CA PRO A 327 -4.49 5.70 6.82
C PRO A 327 -6.00 5.47 6.73
N PHE A 328 -6.45 4.77 5.69
CA PHE A 328 -7.87 4.55 5.35
C PHE A 328 -8.67 5.81 4.99
N GLN A 329 -8.04 6.99 4.93
CA GLN A 329 -8.71 8.24 4.56
C GLN A 329 -7.85 9.05 3.59
N PRO A 330 -7.63 8.55 2.36
CA PRO A 330 -6.89 9.27 1.34
C PRO A 330 -7.64 10.55 0.93
N PRO A 331 -6.93 11.59 0.45
CA PRO A 331 -7.56 12.84 0.01
C PRO A 331 -8.41 12.65 -1.25
N ASN A 332 -8.06 11.70 -2.12
CA ASN A 332 -8.82 11.32 -3.32
C ASN A 332 -8.42 9.89 -3.78
N VAL A 333 -8.97 9.45 -4.91
CA VAL A 333 -8.77 8.11 -5.47
C VAL A 333 -7.33 7.85 -5.97
N ALA A 334 -6.55 8.90 -6.26
CA ALA A 334 -5.13 8.78 -6.57
C ALA A 334 -4.25 8.50 -5.34
N GLY A 335 -4.82 8.52 -4.13
CA GLY A 335 -4.11 8.24 -2.88
C GLY A 335 -3.49 9.51 -2.29
N TRP A 336 -2.34 9.36 -1.63
CA TRP A 336 -1.63 10.49 -1.03
C TRP A 336 -0.51 11.00 -1.96
N PRO A 337 -0.29 12.32 -2.02
CA PRO A 337 0.88 12.84 -2.72
C PRO A 337 2.16 12.33 -2.06
N GLY A 338 3.19 12.01 -2.85
CA GLY A 338 4.48 11.54 -2.35
C GLY A 338 5.55 12.64 -2.26
N GLY A 339 6.76 12.27 -1.84
CA GLY A 339 7.95 13.12 -1.92
C GLY A 339 7.85 14.40 -1.10
N ASP A 340 8.21 15.52 -1.71
CA ASP A 340 8.34 16.84 -1.06
C ASP A 340 7.03 17.36 -0.46
N ALA A 341 5.88 16.81 -0.86
CA ALA A 341 4.60 17.11 -0.22
C ALA A 341 4.62 16.80 1.29
N TRP A 342 5.52 15.92 1.75
CA TRP A 342 5.71 15.59 3.16
C TRP A 342 6.67 16.50 3.93
N LEU A 343 7.31 17.46 3.25
CA LEU A 343 8.30 18.39 3.82
C LEU A 343 7.72 19.79 4.11
N GLY A 344 6.40 19.97 4.03
CA GLY A 344 5.77 21.25 4.35
C GLY A 344 5.95 21.66 5.82
N ASP A 345 5.97 22.97 6.08
CA ASP A 345 6.24 23.58 7.40
C ASP A 345 5.39 22.98 8.54
N ALA A 346 4.09 22.75 8.28
CA ALA A 346 3.18 22.17 9.26
C ALA A 346 3.58 20.73 9.63
N ALA A 347 3.98 19.93 8.64
CA ALA A 347 4.40 18.55 8.88
C ALA A 347 5.72 18.51 9.67
N LEU A 348 6.69 19.36 9.32
CA LEU A 348 7.97 19.47 10.03
C LEU A 348 7.78 19.93 11.48
N LEU A 349 6.89 20.90 11.74
CA LEU A 349 6.56 21.33 13.09
C LEU A 349 5.93 20.20 13.91
N VAL A 350 5.06 19.38 13.30
CA VAL A 350 4.53 18.18 13.97
C VAL A 350 5.65 17.19 14.26
N ARG A 351 6.55 16.92 13.31
CA ARG A 351 7.70 16.01 13.50
C ARG A 351 8.60 16.46 14.65
N LEU A 352 8.90 17.76 14.76
CA LEU A 352 9.66 18.34 15.86
C LEU A 352 8.97 18.17 17.22
N ASN A 353 7.68 18.47 17.28
CA ASN A 353 6.93 18.37 18.54
C ASN A 353 6.69 16.92 18.99
N LEU A 354 6.83 15.93 18.10
CA LEU A 354 6.73 14.52 18.44
C LEU A 354 7.96 13.98 19.17
N LEU A 355 9.16 14.50 18.85
CA LEU A 355 10.42 13.91 19.31
C LEU A 355 10.50 13.75 20.84
N PRO A 356 10.20 14.77 21.68
CA PRO A 356 10.35 14.62 23.13
C PRO A 356 9.38 13.62 23.77
N GLY A 357 8.25 13.35 23.10
CA GLY A 357 7.25 12.38 23.56
C GLY A 357 7.56 10.94 23.12
N VAL A 358 8.44 10.75 22.14
CA VAL A 358 8.75 9.45 21.53
C VAL A 358 10.18 9.02 21.85
N LEU A 359 11.16 9.89 21.65
CA LEU A 359 12.57 9.57 21.80
C LEU A 359 13.10 9.93 23.20
N ASP A 360 14.12 9.20 23.63
CA ASP A 360 14.95 9.57 24.78
C ASP A 360 16.44 9.36 24.48
N THR A 361 17.29 9.54 25.49
CA THR A 361 18.75 9.43 25.34
C THR A 361 19.24 8.02 25.01
N GLN A 362 18.38 6.99 25.12
CA GLN A 362 18.71 5.61 24.78
C GLN A 362 18.18 5.20 23.38
N SER A 363 17.37 6.04 22.73
CA SER A 363 16.85 5.76 21.39
C SER A 363 17.98 5.75 20.34
N ASP A 364 18.19 4.60 19.69
CA ASP A 364 19.18 4.44 18.63
C ASP A 364 18.57 4.71 17.25
N LEU A 365 19.05 5.78 16.59
CA LEU A 365 18.57 6.20 15.26
C LEU A 365 19.42 5.67 14.11
N SER A 366 20.42 4.82 14.36
CA SER A 366 21.38 4.35 13.34
C SER A 366 20.74 3.63 12.15
N VAL A 367 19.60 2.95 12.35
CA VAL A 367 18.80 2.44 11.24
C VAL A 367 17.77 3.46 10.78
N PHE A 368 17.19 4.29 11.65
CA PHE A 368 16.21 5.29 11.22
C PHE A 368 16.77 6.29 10.18
N MET A 369 18.05 6.67 10.33
CA MET A 369 18.75 7.57 9.43
C MET A 369 20.26 7.36 9.47
N ASP A 370 20.95 7.77 8.41
CA ASP A 370 22.41 7.82 8.42
C ASP A 370 22.90 8.97 9.32
N GLY A 371 23.90 8.70 10.16
CA GLY A 371 24.54 9.73 11.00
C GLY A 371 23.67 10.30 12.12
N GLY A 372 22.66 9.57 12.59
CA GLY A 372 21.83 10.00 13.73
C GLY A 372 22.60 9.93 15.06
N GLU A 373 23.14 11.06 15.51
CA GLU A 373 23.90 11.17 16.77
C GLU A 373 23.01 11.47 18.00
N ASP A 374 21.86 12.12 17.80
CA ASP A 374 20.92 12.47 18.86
C ASP A 374 19.45 12.48 18.37
N ALA A 375 18.52 12.69 19.30
CA ALA A 375 17.08 12.72 19.01
C ALA A 375 16.66 13.83 18.04
N TYR A 376 17.36 14.98 18.01
CA TYR A 376 17.03 16.11 17.12
C TYR A 376 17.49 15.86 15.69
N ALA A 377 18.44 14.95 15.46
CA ALA A 377 18.83 14.53 14.11
C ALA A 377 17.63 14.02 13.30
N ALA A 378 16.61 13.46 13.95
CA ALA A 378 15.40 12.95 13.31
C ALA A 378 14.57 14.02 12.57
N VAL A 379 14.73 15.31 12.87
CA VAL A 379 14.06 16.43 12.15
C VAL A 379 14.95 17.15 11.16
N LEU A 380 16.24 16.83 11.11
CA LEU A 380 17.14 17.33 10.07
C LEU A 380 16.77 16.74 8.71
N PRO A 381 17.22 17.36 7.59
CA PRO A 381 16.93 16.86 6.25
C PRO A 381 17.19 15.35 6.10
N GLN A 382 18.33 14.85 6.60
CA GLN A 382 18.70 13.43 6.55
C GLN A 382 17.71 12.54 7.33
N GLY A 383 17.20 13.01 8.46
CA GLY A 383 16.16 12.33 9.24
C GLY A 383 14.84 12.17 8.48
N GLN A 384 14.58 13.03 7.48
CA GLN A 384 13.37 12.97 6.65
C GLN A 384 13.49 11.99 5.48
N MET A 385 14.70 11.52 5.17
CA MET A 385 14.96 10.74 3.95
C MET A 385 15.11 9.24 4.24
N LEU A 386 14.85 8.40 3.24
CA LEU A 386 15.02 6.93 3.26
C LEU A 386 16.23 6.50 2.46
#